data_AF-A0A1I1GS14-F1
#
_entry.id   AF-A0A1I1GS14-F1
#
_cell.length_a   1.000
_cell.length_b   1.000
_cell.length_c   1.000
_cell.angle_alpha   90.00
_cell.angle_beta   90.00
_cell.angle_gamma   90.00
#
_symmetry.space_group_name_H-M   'P 1'
#
loop_
_entity.id
_entity.type
_entity.pdbx_description
1 polymer ?
#
loop_
_entity_poly.entity_id
_entity_poly.type
_entity_poly.pdbx_seq_one_letter_code
_entity_poly.pdbx_strand_id
1 'polypeptide(L)'
;MKKLLFVLATLCALFAFKGLSASADTDTFDVSSWKEMYADYKSSKADTVVLNVTNDIGPSGSTSGAEVKSGKSVIIKGNGNTLYFGDPNYPTTELSENIPARTHGFYSSSSRIGNDTVLRLENTTWVNSISNGIFELSTGAAATMQFNDVTEYNGSTWTAATPIMNHSGKIEFSGKNTFNITGSAQDFGSGKQNASSLGSSIRTTWSDQANWIQGGRDVTVVDGSTTLNMNGSSSNPFYHDVLYSSVDVSLKVADNAKMYWNIDNARFLEKSAVNSRTWMIGSGATFLINGTQNTTSTQWFDFNKSLFSSENKTPLAIGVADGGTFDATTGGPLNGPTKSSTRAGIIVGKKGTFSVSNLSTDSGVAISGSFSQNIRLSDASHFLVRSADAELFDSDSQIVLPDSGLAGKFSSTFDASSNVRTEPANHGSISTALNDFSQLSPGYNSWTRGLLTGVPEYFELYEAPTVLKFTGNLDRLYKLTSSDLPKNANETTGLISGQANMGFNINSNNPNPAVHVMLSMSKNNQNNIVSYFWQKKDGSVTPVTGVDQTIWTSDGQSTTSDDSGNNYNVDYQPNEGLLMKTTNALKAGNYEGATFDYTMVTGP
;
A
#
# COMPACT_ATOMS: atom_id res chain seq x y z
N MET A 1 -5.13 -16.23 -28.40
CA MET A 1 -5.64 -14.90 -27.96
C MET A 1 -4.81 -14.24 -26.86
N LYS A 2 -4.45 -14.91 -25.75
CA LYS A 2 -3.68 -14.29 -24.63
C LYS A 2 -2.30 -13.72 -25.00
N LYS A 3 -1.58 -14.32 -25.97
CA LYS A 3 -0.28 -13.80 -26.44
C LYS A 3 -0.40 -12.55 -27.34
N LEU A 4 -1.55 -12.33 -27.99
CA LEU A 4 -1.77 -11.15 -28.83
C LEU A 4 -2.12 -9.91 -27.98
N LEU A 5 -2.80 -10.12 -26.85
CA LEU A 5 -3.11 -9.05 -25.89
C LEU A 5 -1.85 -8.53 -25.17
N PHE A 6 -0.89 -9.40 -24.86
CA PHE A 6 0.36 -9.00 -24.21
C PHE A 6 1.24 -8.17 -25.17
N VAL A 7 1.32 -8.55 -26.44
CA VAL A 7 2.05 -7.77 -27.46
C VAL A 7 1.36 -6.44 -27.74
N LEU A 8 0.03 -6.35 -27.69
CA LEU A 8 -0.70 -5.09 -27.83
C LEU A 8 -0.54 -4.16 -26.61
N ALA A 9 -0.52 -4.71 -25.39
CA ALA A 9 -0.28 -3.93 -24.17
C ALA A 9 1.15 -3.40 -24.10
N THR A 10 2.15 -4.19 -24.52
CA THR A 10 3.54 -3.73 -24.62
C THR A 10 3.72 -2.74 -25.78
N LEU A 11 3.00 -2.88 -26.90
CA LEU A 11 2.99 -1.88 -27.97
C LEU A 11 2.34 -0.57 -27.49
N CYS A 12 1.21 -0.60 -26.78
CA CYS A 12 0.59 0.60 -26.24
C CYS A 12 1.47 1.29 -25.18
N ALA A 13 2.23 0.55 -24.38
CA ALA A 13 3.23 1.11 -23.48
C ALA A 13 4.45 1.69 -24.24
N LEU A 14 4.85 1.07 -25.36
CA LEU A 14 5.90 1.62 -26.25
C LEU A 14 5.42 2.85 -27.04
N PHE A 15 4.13 2.94 -27.35
CA PHE A 15 3.52 4.08 -28.04
C PHE A 15 3.13 5.22 -27.09
N ALA A 16 2.93 4.95 -25.79
CA ALA A 16 2.87 5.98 -24.76
C ALA A 16 4.23 6.66 -24.52
N PHE A 17 5.35 5.97 -24.81
CA PHE A 17 6.70 6.52 -24.80
C PHE A 17 7.17 7.08 -26.16
N LYS A 18 6.34 7.01 -27.22
CA LYS A 18 6.64 7.55 -28.56
C LYS A 18 5.49 8.38 -29.15
N GLY A 19 4.72 9.03 -28.30
CA GLY A 19 3.68 9.98 -28.69
C GLY A 19 4.17 11.42 -28.70
N LEU A 20 5.20 11.76 -29.47
CA LEU A 20 5.57 13.13 -29.84
C LEU A 20 6.49 13.09 -31.05
N SER A 21 5.93 13.34 -32.23
CA SER A 21 6.73 13.73 -33.39
C SER A 21 6.02 14.83 -34.17
N ALA A 22 5.75 15.94 -33.49
CA ALA A 22 6.27 17.21 -33.97
C ALA A 22 7.60 17.39 -33.22
N SER A 23 8.70 17.54 -33.94
CA SER A 23 9.99 17.87 -33.34
C SER A 23 9.82 19.18 -32.57
N ALA A 24 9.69 19.13 -31.24
CA ALA A 24 9.72 20.33 -30.42
C ALA A 24 11.08 21.00 -30.67
N ASP A 25 11.05 22.23 -31.16
CA ASP A 25 12.27 23.00 -31.38
C ASP A 25 13.01 23.11 -30.04
N THR A 26 14.30 22.78 -30.02
CA THR A 26 15.08 22.68 -28.77
C THR A 26 16.40 23.46 -28.89
N ASP A 27 16.59 24.45 -28.03
CA ASP A 27 17.88 25.12 -27.86
C ASP A 27 18.58 24.59 -26.60
N THR A 28 19.91 24.46 -26.66
CA THR A 28 20.75 24.09 -25.50
C THR A 28 21.83 25.14 -25.28
N PHE A 29 21.96 25.61 -24.05
CA PHE A 29 22.94 26.62 -23.65
C PHE A 29 23.76 26.14 -22.47
N ASP A 30 25.08 26.32 -22.54
CA ASP A 30 25.96 26.18 -21.38
C ASP A 30 25.88 27.46 -20.54
N VAL A 31 25.58 27.30 -19.25
CA VAL A 31 25.35 28.40 -18.33
C VAL A 31 26.21 28.28 -17.08
N SER A 32 26.62 29.44 -16.57
CA SER A 32 27.46 29.57 -15.37
C SER A 32 26.92 30.59 -14.35
N SER A 33 25.78 31.21 -14.66
CA SER A 33 25.10 32.16 -13.78
C SER A 33 23.58 32.19 -14.00
N TRP A 34 22.84 32.64 -12.98
CA TRP A 34 21.40 32.90 -13.11
C TRP A 34 21.06 33.92 -14.20
N LYS A 35 21.91 34.93 -14.37
CA LYS A 35 21.72 35.96 -15.40
C LYS A 35 21.75 35.37 -16.81
N GLU A 36 22.69 34.47 -17.07
CA GLU A 36 22.80 33.74 -18.34
C GLU A 36 21.57 32.85 -18.56
N MET A 37 21.22 32.02 -17.57
CA MET A 37 20.02 31.17 -17.62
C MET A 37 18.75 31.93 -18.05
N TYR A 38 18.50 33.08 -17.42
CA TYR A 38 17.34 33.90 -17.73
C TYR A 38 17.46 34.59 -19.09
N ALA A 39 18.64 35.04 -19.48
CA ALA A 39 18.87 35.69 -20.78
C ALA A 39 18.68 34.71 -21.94
N ASP A 40 19.22 33.50 -21.80
CA ASP A 40 19.13 32.44 -22.80
C ASP A 40 17.70 31.93 -22.95
N TYR A 41 17.01 31.70 -21.82
CA TYR A 41 15.58 31.37 -21.86
C TYR A 41 14.74 32.48 -22.53
N LYS A 42 15.01 33.77 -22.25
CA LYS A 42 14.24 34.88 -22.85
C LYS A 42 14.52 35.05 -24.34
N SER A 43 15.75 34.82 -24.78
CA SER A 43 16.18 35.06 -26.16
C SER A 43 15.79 33.92 -27.11
N SER A 44 15.83 32.67 -26.62
CA SER A 44 15.50 31.49 -27.40
C SER A 44 14.08 31.55 -28.00
N LYS A 45 13.93 31.03 -29.22
CA LYS A 45 12.62 30.88 -29.90
C LYS A 45 12.10 29.45 -29.88
N ALA A 46 12.89 28.53 -29.34
CA ALA A 46 12.56 27.12 -29.25
C ALA A 46 11.45 26.87 -28.23
N ASP A 47 10.70 25.78 -28.44
CA ASP A 47 9.65 25.31 -27.55
C ASP A 47 10.25 24.71 -26.26
N THR A 48 11.48 24.19 -26.32
CA THR A 48 12.20 23.67 -25.15
C THR A 48 13.58 24.31 -25.04
N VAL A 49 13.90 24.87 -23.87
CA VAL A 49 15.22 25.41 -23.57
C VAL A 49 15.91 24.50 -22.56
N VAL A 50 17.07 23.96 -22.93
CA VAL A 50 17.94 23.18 -22.06
C VAL A 50 19.07 24.08 -21.56
N LEU A 51 19.15 24.24 -20.24
CA LEU A 51 20.17 25.03 -19.55
C LEU A 51 21.16 24.06 -18.89
N ASN A 52 22.33 23.92 -19.49
CA ASN A 52 23.37 22.99 -19.08
C ASN A 52 24.35 23.68 -18.12
N VAL A 53 24.26 23.33 -16.83
CA VAL A 53 25.08 23.98 -15.79
C VAL A 53 26.50 23.46 -15.86
N THR A 54 27.47 24.39 -15.90
CA THR A 54 28.89 24.07 -16.09
C THR A 54 29.74 24.22 -14.82
N ASN A 55 29.23 24.90 -13.80
CA ASN A 55 29.86 25.10 -12.49
C ASN A 55 28.79 25.41 -11.42
N ASP A 56 29.18 25.41 -10.16
CA ASP A 56 28.33 25.94 -9.08
C ASP A 56 27.91 27.38 -9.37
N ILE A 57 26.61 27.67 -9.20
CA ILE A 57 26.03 28.99 -9.49
C ILE A 57 25.69 29.68 -8.18
N GLY A 58 26.40 30.78 -7.89
CA GLY A 58 26.14 31.63 -6.73
C GLY A 58 24.79 32.36 -6.79
N PRO A 59 24.35 32.98 -5.68
CA PRO A 59 23.00 33.56 -5.55
C PRO A 59 22.80 34.85 -6.36
N SER A 60 23.87 35.42 -6.92
CA SER A 60 23.79 36.68 -7.64
C SER A 60 22.88 36.58 -8.86
N GLY A 61 21.87 37.46 -8.91
CA GLY A 61 20.92 37.54 -10.01
C GLY A 61 19.78 36.51 -9.97
N SER A 62 19.75 35.58 -9.00
CA SER A 62 18.73 34.53 -8.91
C SER A 62 17.30 35.08 -8.80
N THR A 63 17.13 36.26 -8.21
CA THR A 63 15.83 36.92 -7.98
C THR A 63 15.30 37.71 -9.17
N SER A 64 16.08 37.89 -10.24
CA SER A 64 15.68 38.71 -11.40
C SER A 64 14.62 38.06 -12.29
N GLY A 65 14.58 36.72 -12.29
CA GLY A 65 13.57 35.86 -12.87
C GLY A 65 13.35 35.94 -14.39
N ALA A 66 12.61 34.96 -14.90
CA ALA A 66 12.13 34.87 -16.27
C ALA A 66 10.70 34.36 -16.32
N GLU A 67 9.81 35.10 -16.98
CA GLU A 67 8.41 34.70 -17.11
C GLU A 67 8.27 33.51 -18.08
N VAL A 68 7.74 32.39 -17.60
CA VAL A 68 7.43 31.21 -18.40
C VAL A 68 6.29 31.52 -19.37
N LYS A 69 6.46 31.12 -20.62
CA LYS A 69 5.50 31.35 -21.71
C LYS A 69 4.77 30.05 -22.08
N SER A 70 3.53 30.20 -22.54
CA SER A 70 2.69 29.08 -22.97
C SER A 70 3.39 28.26 -24.05
N GLY A 71 3.48 26.94 -23.85
CA GLY A 71 4.14 26.03 -24.78
C GLY A 71 5.67 26.07 -24.76
N LYS A 72 6.29 26.87 -23.85
CA LYS A 72 7.74 27.00 -23.74
C LYS A 72 8.28 26.39 -22.44
N SER A 73 8.88 25.22 -22.57
CA SER A 73 9.47 24.43 -21.49
C SER A 73 10.90 24.86 -21.17
N VAL A 74 11.32 24.62 -19.93
CA VAL A 74 12.73 24.78 -19.50
C VAL A 74 13.19 23.54 -18.76
N ILE A 75 14.40 23.09 -19.09
CA ILE A 75 15.07 21.95 -18.47
C ILE A 75 16.42 22.44 -17.96
N ILE A 76 16.61 22.46 -16.65
CA ILE A 76 17.89 22.80 -16.02
C ILE A 76 18.62 21.51 -15.69
N LYS A 77 19.75 21.27 -16.37
CA LYS A 77 20.64 20.15 -16.09
C LYS A 77 21.75 20.62 -15.17
N GLY A 78 21.67 20.26 -13.89
CA GLY A 78 22.66 20.69 -12.90
C GLY A 78 24.03 20.03 -13.07
N ASN A 79 24.10 18.86 -13.70
CA ASN A 79 25.34 18.10 -13.91
C ASN A 79 26.14 17.84 -12.63
N GLY A 80 25.45 17.69 -11.49
CA GLY A 80 26.05 17.50 -10.17
C GLY A 80 26.53 18.79 -9.49
N ASN A 81 26.35 19.96 -10.13
CA ASN A 81 26.69 21.25 -9.52
C ASN A 81 25.61 21.72 -8.54
N THR A 82 26.00 22.67 -7.69
CA THR A 82 25.16 23.31 -6.68
C THR A 82 24.60 24.64 -7.19
N LEU A 83 23.30 24.83 -7.05
CA LEU A 83 22.59 26.07 -7.37
C LEU A 83 22.18 26.80 -6.10
N TYR A 84 22.78 27.95 -5.82
CA TYR A 84 22.37 28.80 -4.71
C TYR A 84 21.25 29.73 -5.20
N PHE A 85 20.03 29.54 -4.71
CA PHE A 85 18.86 30.31 -5.13
C PHE A 85 18.37 31.21 -3.99
N GLY A 86 18.58 32.51 -4.17
CA GLY A 86 18.37 33.51 -3.12
C GLY A 86 19.58 33.67 -2.22
N ASP A 87 19.65 34.78 -1.49
CA ASP A 87 20.75 35.03 -0.58
C ASP A 87 20.55 34.24 0.74
N PRO A 88 21.45 33.30 1.09
CA PRO A 88 21.33 32.51 2.32
C PRO A 88 21.42 33.35 3.60
N ASN A 89 22.04 34.53 3.55
CA ASN A 89 22.11 35.43 4.70
C ASN A 89 20.87 36.32 4.84
N TYR A 90 20.08 36.44 3.77
CA TYR A 90 18.85 37.23 3.73
C TYR A 90 17.70 36.38 3.15
N PRO A 91 17.36 35.26 3.81
CA PRO A 91 16.22 34.47 3.39
C PRO A 91 14.98 35.34 3.40
N THR A 92 14.11 35.23 2.38
CA THR A 92 12.87 36.02 2.37
C THR A 92 12.04 35.60 3.56
N THR A 93 12.02 36.46 4.58
CA THR A 93 11.37 36.13 5.83
C THR A 93 9.88 36.26 5.69
N GLU A 94 9.31 37.08 4.81
CA GLU A 94 7.86 37.33 4.72
C GLU A 94 7.23 36.87 3.39
N LEU A 95 6.20 36.03 3.48
CA LEU A 95 5.13 35.90 2.51
C LEU A 95 3.95 36.63 3.17
N SER A 96 3.52 37.75 2.60
CA SER A 96 2.23 38.32 3.00
C SER A 96 1.20 37.82 1.99
N GLU A 97 0.02 37.43 2.48
CA GLU A 97 -1.14 36.98 1.66
C GLU A 97 -1.55 38.00 0.58
N ASN A 98 -1.02 39.22 0.65
CA ASN A 98 -1.33 40.34 -0.25
C ASN A 98 -0.18 40.72 -1.21
N ILE A 99 0.90 39.93 -1.33
CA ILE A 99 1.98 40.26 -2.26
C ILE A 99 1.64 39.76 -3.68
N PRO A 100 1.56 40.65 -4.69
CA PRO A 100 1.33 40.25 -6.08
C PRO A 100 2.43 39.29 -6.56
N ALA A 101 2.07 38.44 -7.54
CA ALA A 101 2.91 37.38 -8.13
C ALA A 101 4.39 37.77 -8.17
N ARG A 102 5.24 37.00 -7.49
CA ARG A 102 6.65 37.33 -7.41
C ARG A 102 7.32 36.87 -8.70
N THR A 103 8.33 37.64 -9.10
CA THR A 103 9.00 37.49 -10.40
C THR A 103 10.36 36.82 -10.20
N HIS A 104 10.43 35.79 -9.36
CA HIS A 104 11.67 35.08 -9.02
C HIS A 104 11.77 33.78 -9.81
N GLY A 105 13.00 33.31 -10.09
CA GLY A 105 13.16 32.03 -10.79
C GLY A 105 12.51 32.03 -12.17
N PHE A 106 12.02 30.87 -12.60
CA PHE A 106 11.12 30.77 -13.76
C PHE A 106 9.69 30.83 -13.26
N TYR A 107 9.00 31.94 -13.53
CA TYR A 107 7.72 32.26 -12.91
C TYR A 107 6.58 32.39 -13.91
N SER A 108 5.35 32.11 -13.50
CA SER A 108 4.15 32.52 -14.24
C SER A 108 2.91 32.56 -13.37
N SER A 109 1.98 33.43 -13.74
CA SER A 109 0.60 33.49 -13.21
C SER A 109 -0.44 33.31 -14.32
N SER A 110 -0.01 33.06 -15.56
CA SER A 110 -0.91 33.05 -16.71
C SER A 110 -1.70 31.75 -16.78
N SER A 111 -3.03 31.87 -16.90
CA SER A 111 -3.94 30.74 -17.16
C SER A 111 -3.75 30.08 -18.53
N ARG A 112 -2.86 30.62 -19.36
CA ARG A 112 -2.47 30.01 -20.64
C ARG A 112 -1.42 28.92 -20.47
N ILE A 113 -0.71 28.86 -19.33
CA ILE A 113 0.26 27.81 -19.06
C ILE A 113 -0.49 26.53 -18.69
N GLY A 114 -0.47 25.55 -19.58
CA GLY A 114 -1.04 24.22 -19.36
C GLY A 114 -0.01 23.16 -18.98
N ASN A 115 -0.51 21.95 -18.72
CA ASN A 115 0.30 20.78 -18.33
C ASN A 115 1.29 20.32 -19.42
N ASP A 116 1.14 20.84 -20.65
CA ASP A 116 2.05 20.64 -21.79
C ASP A 116 3.36 21.42 -21.65
N THR A 117 3.38 22.47 -20.82
CA THR A 117 4.60 23.20 -20.46
C THR A 117 5.32 22.47 -19.33
N VAL A 118 6.60 22.15 -19.51
CA VAL A 118 7.42 21.40 -18.55
C VAL A 118 8.50 22.30 -17.94
N LEU A 119 8.59 22.32 -16.61
CA LEU A 119 9.68 22.93 -15.86
C LEU A 119 10.44 21.81 -15.15
N ARG A 120 11.64 21.49 -15.62
CA ARG A 120 12.43 20.35 -15.09
C ARG A 120 13.74 20.80 -14.46
N LEU A 121 14.04 20.24 -13.30
CA LEU A 121 15.34 20.33 -12.65
C LEU A 121 15.91 18.93 -12.47
N GLU A 122 17.15 18.70 -12.94
CA GLU A 122 17.78 17.38 -12.88
C GLU A 122 19.24 17.40 -12.42
N ASN A 123 19.63 16.37 -11.67
CA ASN A 123 21.00 16.08 -11.25
C ASN A 123 21.70 17.30 -10.61
N THR A 124 21.17 17.77 -9.47
CA THR A 124 21.68 18.98 -8.82
C THR A 124 21.42 18.99 -7.33
N THR A 125 22.26 19.73 -6.61
CA THR A 125 21.91 20.22 -5.27
C THR A 125 21.45 21.66 -5.40
N TRP A 126 20.35 22.03 -4.76
CA TRP A 126 19.92 23.43 -4.71
C TRP A 126 19.75 23.90 -3.27
N VAL A 127 20.30 25.09 -2.99
CA VAL A 127 20.20 25.76 -1.69
C VAL A 127 19.16 26.85 -1.80
N ASN A 128 18.02 26.66 -1.13
CA ASN A 128 16.90 27.58 -1.26
C ASN A 128 16.83 28.58 -0.12
N SER A 129 16.80 29.86 -0.45
CA SER A 129 16.63 30.94 0.54
C SER A 129 15.42 31.81 0.24
N ILE A 130 14.66 31.50 -0.82
CA ILE A 130 13.48 32.25 -1.22
C ILE A 130 12.26 31.34 -1.19
N SER A 131 11.22 31.78 -0.48
CA SER A 131 9.90 31.19 -0.59
C SER A 131 9.42 31.37 -2.02
N ASN A 132 9.06 30.26 -2.69
CA ASN A 132 8.55 30.10 -4.08
C ASN A 132 9.45 29.22 -4.96
N GLY A 133 10.66 28.91 -4.53
CA GLY A 133 11.57 28.00 -5.23
C GLY A 133 12.07 28.51 -6.58
N ILE A 134 12.81 27.66 -7.29
CA ILE A 134 13.38 27.97 -8.63
C ILE A 134 12.26 28.09 -9.69
N PHE A 135 11.14 27.38 -9.48
CA PHE A 135 9.95 27.43 -10.32
C PHE A 135 8.76 27.97 -9.52
N GLU A 136 8.22 29.11 -9.95
CA GLU A 136 7.11 29.78 -9.26
C GLU A 136 5.86 29.80 -10.15
N LEU A 137 4.91 28.88 -9.91
CA LEU A 137 3.62 28.84 -10.62
C LEU A 137 2.46 29.16 -9.69
N SER A 138 1.98 30.39 -9.81
CA SER A 138 0.86 30.92 -9.03
C SER A 138 -0.51 30.61 -9.68
N THR A 139 -1.61 31.11 -9.09
CA THR A 139 -3.00 30.61 -9.21
C THR A 139 -3.55 30.36 -10.62
N GLY A 140 -3.02 30.98 -11.68
CA GLY A 140 -3.43 30.72 -13.05
C GLY A 140 -2.69 29.58 -13.75
N ALA A 141 -1.41 29.35 -13.46
CA ALA A 141 -0.57 28.46 -14.25
C ALA A 141 -0.66 26.99 -13.79
N ALA A 142 -0.68 26.07 -14.76
CA ALA A 142 -0.79 24.64 -14.52
C ALA A 142 0.29 23.83 -15.27
N ALA A 143 1.54 24.26 -15.23
CA ALA A 143 2.63 23.51 -15.85
C ALA A 143 2.96 22.21 -15.08
N THR A 144 3.62 21.28 -15.76
CA THR A 144 4.19 20.09 -15.13
C THR A 144 5.59 20.42 -14.60
N MET A 145 5.79 20.35 -13.28
CA MET A 145 7.11 20.45 -12.66
C MET A 145 7.70 19.06 -12.48
N GLN A 146 8.97 18.89 -12.83
CA GLN A 146 9.67 17.61 -12.75
C GLN A 146 10.99 17.77 -12.02
N PHE A 147 11.23 16.89 -11.05
CA PHE A 147 12.46 16.84 -10.27
C PHE A 147 13.07 15.45 -10.39
N ASN A 148 14.31 15.39 -10.89
CA ASN A 148 15.01 14.14 -11.12
C ASN A 148 16.41 14.15 -10.50
N ASP A 149 16.69 13.26 -9.55
CA ASP A 149 17.99 13.20 -8.85
C ASP A 149 18.40 14.55 -8.23
N VAL A 150 17.48 15.20 -7.50
CA VAL A 150 17.74 16.50 -6.87
C VAL A 150 17.87 16.41 -5.35
N THR A 151 18.72 17.25 -4.78
CA THR A 151 18.78 17.47 -3.32
C THR A 151 18.51 18.94 -3.02
N GLU A 152 17.57 19.21 -2.13
CA GLU A 152 17.26 20.54 -1.63
C GLU A 152 17.57 20.64 -0.14
N TYR A 153 18.12 21.77 0.28
CA TYR A 153 18.12 22.18 1.68
C TYR A 153 18.03 23.70 1.82
N ASN A 154 17.49 24.14 2.95
CA ASN A 154 17.37 25.56 3.27
C ASN A 154 18.73 26.25 3.34
N GLY A 155 18.83 27.46 2.79
CA GLY A 155 20.02 28.30 2.90
C GLY A 155 20.20 28.99 4.25
N SER A 156 19.19 28.94 5.14
CA SER A 156 19.19 29.57 6.46
C SER A 156 18.92 28.57 7.58
N THR A 157 19.53 28.81 8.75
CA THR A 157 19.42 27.99 9.97
C THR A 157 18.25 28.38 10.88
N TRP A 158 17.45 29.37 10.52
CA TRP A 158 16.34 29.86 11.36
C TRP A 158 15.01 30.01 10.63
N THR A 159 15.09 30.21 9.31
CA THR A 159 13.95 30.39 8.42
C THR A 159 14.12 29.44 7.25
N ALA A 160 13.03 28.76 6.91
CA ALA A 160 13.00 27.77 5.85
C ALA A 160 12.15 28.29 4.71
N ALA A 161 12.61 28.04 3.48
CA ALA A 161 11.95 28.48 2.28
C ALA A 161 11.02 27.36 1.76
N THR A 162 9.94 27.73 1.08
CA THR A 162 9.14 26.74 0.33
C THR A 162 9.84 26.44 -1.00
N PRO A 163 10.31 25.21 -1.25
CA PRO A 163 11.07 24.86 -2.45
C PRO A 163 10.21 24.69 -3.70
N ILE A 164 8.91 24.41 -3.56
CA ILE A 164 8.02 24.13 -4.69
C ILE A 164 6.73 24.93 -4.56
N MET A 165 6.39 25.70 -5.59
CA MET A 165 5.13 26.41 -5.70
C MET A 165 4.43 26.10 -7.03
N ASN A 166 3.39 25.26 -6.98
CA ASN A 166 2.57 24.93 -8.14
C ASN A 166 1.09 24.75 -7.73
N HIS A 167 0.30 25.81 -7.89
CA HIS A 167 -1.08 25.83 -7.39
C HIS A 167 -2.05 24.91 -8.14
N SER A 168 -1.83 24.70 -9.44
CA SER A 168 -2.83 24.08 -10.32
C SER A 168 -2.29 22.99 -11.23
N GLY A 169 -0.96 22.87 -11.38
CA GLY A 169 -0.32 21.89 -12.25
C GLY A 169 0.07 20.59 -11.54
N LYS A 170 0.84 19.78 -12.27
CA LYS A 170 1.36 18.50 -11.82
C LYS A 170 2.78 18.65 -11.28
N ILE A 171 3.13 17.86 -10.27
CA ILE A 171 4.49 17.72 -9.74
C ILE A 171 4.90 16.26 -9.83
N GLU A 172 6.02 15.98 -10.47
CA GLU A 172 6.55 14.63 -10.64
C GLU A 172 7.96 14.52 -10.09
N PHE A 173 8.21 13.43 -9.37
CA PHE A 173 9.52 13.08 -8.83
C PHE A 173 9.99 11.76 -9.45
N SER A 174 11.21 11.74 -9.99
CA SER A 174 11.89 10.53 -10.50
C SER A 174 13.32 10.45 -9.99
N GLY A 175 13.94 9.28 -10.07
CA GLY A 175 15.28 9.07 -9.53
C GLY A 175 15.31 9.22 -8.01
N LYS A 176 16.40 9.75 -7.47
CA LYS A 176 16.63 9.90 -6.02
C LYS A 176 16.53 11.36 -5.59
N ASN A 177 15.37 11.77 -5.06
CA ASN A 177 15.13 13.13 -4.59
C ASN A 177 15.17 13.24 -3.06
N THR A 178 15.75 14.31 -2.54
CA THR A 178 15.79 14.63 -1.11
C THR A 178 15.43 16.10 -0.89
N PHE A 179 14.50 16.38 0.02
CA PHE A 179 14.09 17.73 0.41
C PHE A 179 14.30 17.90 1.91
N ASN A 180 15.05 18.92 2.32
CA ASN A 180 15.45 19.13 3.71
C ASN A 180 14.90 20.46 4.22
N ILE A 181 13.68 20.40 4.75
CA ILE A 181 12.90 21.55 5.20
C ILE A 181 12.93 21.58 6.73
N THR A 182 14.09 21.95 7.24
CA THR A 182 14.38 21.99 8.68
C THR A 182 14.93 23.36 9.06
N GLY A 183 14.96 23.67 10.36
CA GLY A 183 15.63 24.85 10.89
C GLY A 183 17.15 24.66 10.93
N SER A 184 17.72 23.97 9.94
CA SER A 184 19.15 23.74 9.80
C SER A 184 19.48 23.68 8.32
N ALA A 185 20.58 24.33 7.92
CA ALA A 185 21.11 24.29 6.57
C ALA A 185 21.97 23.04 6.35
N GLN A 186 21.34 21.86 6.47
CA GLN A 186 22.01 20.56 6.40
C GLN A 186 21.21 19.59 5.52
N ASP A 187 21.94 18.75 4.79
CA ASP A 187 21.39 17.56 4.16
C ASP A 187 21.31 16.40 5.17
N PHE A 188 20.09 15.93 5.44
CA PHE A 188 19.83 14.76 6.29
C PHE A 188 19.79 13.45 5.50
N GLY A 189 20.00 13.51 4.20
CA GLY A 189 20.05 12.37 3.31
C GLY A 189 18.67 11.76 3.02
N SER A 190 18.71 10.69 2.24
CA SER A 190 17.52 10.01 1.72
C SER A 190 17.09 8.81 2.58
N GLY A 191 15.84 8.38 2.41
CA GLY A 191 15.30 7.14 2.99
C GLY A 191 14.60 7.34 4.32
N LYS A 192 14.36 6.23 5.04
CA LYS A 192 13.83 6.26 6.41
C LYS A 192 14.88 6.80 7.36
N GLN A 193 14.56 7.89 8.04
CA GLN A 193 15.40 8.54 9.05
C GLN A 193 14.67 8.59 10.40
N ASN A 194 15.41 8.82 11.48
CA ASN A 194 14.80 9.11 12.78
C ASN A 194 14.33 10.58 12.77
N ALA A 195 13.01 10.82 12.82
CA ALA A 195 12.45 12.17 12.79
C ALA A 195 12.97 13.06 13.95
N SER A 196 13.23 12.50 15.13
CA SER A 196 13.80 13.25 16.26
C SER A 196 15.25 13.69 16.05
N SER A 197 15.92 13.21 15.00
CA SER A 197 17.30 13.63 14.65
C SER A 197 17.35 14.81 13.67
N LEU A 198 16.20 15.28 13.19
CA LEU A 198 16.08 16.32 12.17
C LEU A 198 16.30 17.72 12.76
N GLY A 199 17.56 18.07 13.05
CA GLY A 199 18.00 19.44 13.34
C GLY A 199 17.13 20.24 14.33
N SER A 200 17.22 21.57 14.28
CA SER A 200 16.31 22.45 15.00
C SER A 200 14.98 22.60 14.27
N SER A 201 13.90 22.76 15.04
CA SER A 201 12.61 23.14 14.47
C SER A 201 12.65 24.55 13.88
N ILE A 202 12.00 24.73 12.73
CA ILE A 202 11.84 26.02 12.06
C ILE A 202 11.02 26.95 12.97
N ARG A 203 11.53 28.17 13.18
CA ARG A 203 10.89 29.20 14.00
C ARG A 203 10.24 30.26 13.12
N THR A 204 9.16 29.90 12.45
CA THR A 204 8.32 30.87 11.73
C THR A 204 6.94 30.94 12.36
N THR A 205 6.39 32.15 12.45
CA THR A 205 5.00 32.40 12.86
C THR A 205 4.05 32.39 11.66
N TRP A 206 4.56 32.19 10.45
CA TRP A 206 3.77 32.21 9.22
C TRP A 206 3.58 30.80 8.67
N SER A 207 2.31 30.44 8.50
CA SER A 207 1.82 29.14 8.06
C SER A 207 2.09 28.85 6.58
N ASP A 208 2.18 29.90 5.75
CA ASP A 208 2.48 29.75 4.33
C ASP A 208 3.97 29.50 4.05
N GLN A 209 4.85 29.53 5.05
CA GLN A 209 6.28 29.35 4.85
C GLN A 209 6.79 27.98 5.23
N ALA A 210 7.99 27.67 4.71
CA ALA A 210 8.69 26.44 5.05
C ALA A 210 7.84 25.18 4.84
N ASN A 211 6.98 25.23 3.83
CA ASN A 211 6.21 24.09 3.37
C ASN A 211 7.03 23.34 2.32
N TRP A 212 6.77 22.05 2.11
CA TRP A 212 7.42 21.35 0.99
C TRP A 212 6.84 21.80 -0.34
N ILE A 213 5.52 21.76 -0.44
CA ILE A 213 4.80 22.15 -1.64
C ILE A 213 3.71 23.14 -1.23
N GLN A 214 3.76 24.33 -1.81
CA GLN A 214 2.59 25.22 -1.90
C GLN A 214 1.79 24.86 -3.16
N GLY A 215 0.52 24.52 -2.99
CA GLY A 215 -0.28 23.88 -4.03
C GLY A 215 -0.05 22.37 -4.09
N GLY A 216 0.07 21.81 -5.28
CA GLY A 216 0.20 20.37 -5.49
C GLY A 216 -1.15 19.66 -5.52
N ARG A 217 -1.90 19.87 -6.61
CA ARG A 217 -3.15 19.13 -6.87
C ARG A 217 -2.90 17.70 -7.31
N ASP A 218 -1.82 17.47 -8.05
CA ASP A 218 -1.41 16.16 -8.54
C ASP A 218 0.09 16.00 -8.31
N VAL A 219 0.43 15.18 -7.33
CA VAL A 219 1.81 14.88 -6.97
C VAL A 219 2.08 13.40 -7.17
N THR A 220 3.08 13.07 -7.99
CA THR A 220 3.42 11.69 -8.30
C THR A 220 4.91 11.43 -8.10
N VAL A 221 5.26 10.43 -7.28
CA VAL A 221 6.59 9.78 -7.35
C VAL A 221 6.50 8.72 -8.45
N VAL A 222 7.15 8.99 -9.58
CA VAL A 222 7.05 8.22 -10.83
C VAL A 222 7.91 6.96 -10.78
N ASP A 223 9.12 7.08 -10.25
CA ASP A 223 10.05 5.99 -10.00
C ASP A 223 11.03 6.37 -8.89
N GLY A 224 11.96 5.46 -8.56
CA GLY A 224 13.04 5.74 -7.62
C GLY A 224 12.55 6.01 -6.20
N SER A 225 13.11 7.03 -5.54
CA SER A 225 12.79 7.39 -4.16
C SER A 225 12.75 8.90 -3.95
N THR A 226 11.71 9.40 -3.28
CA THR A 226 11.63 10.79 -2.82
C THR A 226 11.57 10.84 -1.30
N THR A 227 12.47 11.62 -0.69
CA THR A 227 12.57 11.80 0.76
C THR A 227 12.27 13.24 1.13
N LEU A 228 11.36 13.43 2.10
CA LEU A 228 11.12 14.70 2.77
C LEU A 228 11.60 14.58 4.20
N ASN A 229 12.57 15.42 4.58
CA ASN A 229 13.02 15.62 5.95
C ASN A 229 12.49 16.97 6.41
N MET A 230 11.55 16.98 7.37
CA MET A 230 10.87 18.20 7.79
C MET A 230 10.84 18.33 9.31
N ASN A 231 11.18 19.52 9.81
CA ASN A 231 11.01 19.85 11.23
C ASN A 231 10.57 21.30 11.41
N GLY A 232 9.27 21.53 11.67
CA GLY A 232 8.72 22.88 11.84
C GLY A 232 7.25 22.87 12.29
N SER A 233 6.93 23.60 13.37
CA SER A 233 5.57 23.66 13.95
C SER A 233 4.52 24.35 13.07
N SER A 234 5.00 25.19 12.13
CA SER A 234 4.19 25.97 11.19
C SER A 234 4.42 25.51 9.75
N SER A 235 5.04 24.34 9.58
CA SER A 235 5.40 23.77 8.28
C SER A 235 4.45 22.63 7.92
N ASN A 236 4.28 22.41 6.62
CA ASN A 236 3.48 21.33 6.08
C ASN A 236 4.14 20.72 4.83
N PRO A 237 4.08 19.39 4.61
CA PRO A 237 4.33 18.79 3.31
C PRO A 237 3.46 19.43 2.21
N PHE A 238 2.20 19.71 2.50
CA PHE A 238 1.29 20.39 1.57
C PHE A 238 0.64 21.62 2.20
N TYR A 239 0.72 22.74 1.50
CA TYR A 239 0.03 23.97 1.89
C TYR A 239 -0.90 24.43 0.77
N HIS A 240 -2.22 24.46 1.04
CA HIS A 240 -3.26 24.72 0.02
C HIS A 240 -4.11 25.98 0.29
N ASP A 241 -3.81 26.77 1.33
CA ASP A 241 -4.67 27.91 1.77
C ASP A 241 -4.83 29.01 0.70
N VAL A 242 -3.93 29.06 -0.28
CA VAL A 242 -3.90 30.02 -1.40
C VAL A 242 -4.83 29.68 -2.57
N LEU A 243 -5.64 28.61 -2.45
CA LEU A 243 -6.58 28.18 -3.50
C LEU A 243 -7.97 28.79 -3.25
N TYR A 244 -8.30 29.87 -3.97
CA TYR A 244 -9.59 30.58 -3.89
C TYR A 244 -10.81 29.77 -4.38
N SER A 245 -10.61 28.52 -4.84
CA SER A 245 -11.66 27.63 -5.31
C SER A 245 -11.43 26.24 -4.75
N SER A 246 -12.49 25.47 -4.54
CA SER A 246 -12.31 24.14 -3.98
C SER A 246 -11.68 23.14 -4.96
N VAL A 247 -10.73 22.33 -4.51
CA VAL A 247 -9.91 21.45 -5.37
C VAL A 247 -9.85 20.00 -4.90
N ASP A 248 -9.74 19.08 -5.85
CA ASP A 248 -9.35 17.71 -5.58
C ASP A 248 -7.83 17.62 -5.56
N VAL A 249 -7.28 16.94 -4.54
CA VAL A 249 -5.84 16.74 -4.39
C VAL A 249 -5.51 15.25 -4.40
N SER A 250 -4.42 14.92 -5.08
CA SER A 250 -3.95 13.56 -5.22
C SER A 250 -2.45 13.45 -4.96
N LEU A 251 -2.08 12.38 -4.25
CA LEU A 251 -0.71 11.94 -4.06
C LEU A 251 -0.60 10.50 -4.56
N LYS A 252 0.33 10.24 -5.47
CA LYS A 252 0.58 8.91 -6.01
C LYS A 252 2.04 8.51 -5.81
N VAL A 253 2.26 7.31 -5.29
CA VAL A 253 3.55 6.62 -5.38
C VAL A 253 3.37 5.52 -6.41
N ALA A 254 4.02 5.63 -7.57
CA ALA A 254 3.89 4.67 -8.64
C ALA A 254 4.49 3.30 -8.27
N ASP A 255 4.20 2.28 -9.08
CA ASP A 255 4.64 0.91 -8.84
C ASP A 255 6.17 0.84 -8.61
N ASN A 256 6.57 0.13 -7.54
CA ASN A 256 7.95 -0.02 -7.08
C ASN A 256 8.69 1.28 -6.67
N ALA A 257 8.04 2.44 -6.75
CA ALA A 257 8.60 3.71 -6.28
C ALA A 257 8.50 3.84 -4.76
N LYS A 258 9.30 4.75 -4.18
CA LYS A 258 9.39 4.93 -2.73
C LYS A 258 9.23 6.38 -2.32
N MET A 259 8.49 6.60 -1.24
CA MET A 259 8.30 7.90 -0.62
C MET A 259 8.55 7.78 0.87
N TYR A 260 9.40 8.67 1.38
CA TYR A 260 9.77 8.72 2.79
C TYR A 260 9.49 10.11 3.32
N TRP A 261 8.63 10.21 4.31
CA TRP A 261 8.38 11.42 5.07
C TRP A 261 8.94 11.23 6.46
N ASN A 262 10.06 11.88 6.75
CA ASN A 262 10.63 11.98 8.08
C ASN A 262 10.23 13.35 8.63
N ILE A 263 9.25 13.38 9.52
CA ILE A 263 8.58 14.64 9.89
C ILE A 263 8.55 14.76 11.40
N ASP A 264 9.00 15.89 11.94
CA ASP A 264 8.80 16.29 13.34
C ASP A 264 8.07 17.66 13.38
N ASN A 265 7.20 17.86 14.36
CA ASN A 265 6.41 19.10 14.57
C ASN A 265 5.50 19.58 13.42
N ALA A 266 5.48 18.95 12.25
CA ALA A 266 4.70 19.44 11.10
C ALA A 266 3.30 18.81 11.01
N ARG A 267 2.34 19.49 10.37
CA ARG A 267 1.04 18.91 9.95
C ARG A 267 1.12 18.47 8.48
N PHE A 268 0.26 17.58 8.00
CA PHE A 268 0.33 17.14 6.60
C PHE A 268 -0.29 18.14 5.63
N LEU A 269 -1.36 18.82 6.06
CA LEU A 269 -2.07 19.79 5.24
C LEU A 269 -2.73 20.86 6.11
N GLU A 270 -2.45 22.12 5.77
CA GLU A 270 -3.03 23.27 6.45
C GLU A 270 -4.19 23.89 5.68
N LYS A 271 -5.25 24.24 6.44
CA LYS A 271 -6.41 25.09 6.14
C LYS A 271 -6.64 25.37 4.64
N SER A 272 -7.56 24.65 4.00
CA SER A 272 -7.94 24.95 2.60
C SER A 272 -9.33 24.45 2.22
N ALA A 273 -9.85 24.94 1.09
CA ALA A 273 -11.03 24.43 0.40
C ALA A 273 -10.70 23.13 -0.37
N VAL A 274 -10.26 22.07 0.28
CA VAL A 274 -10.06 20.78 -0.41
C VAL A 274 -11.40 20.04 -0.54
N ASN A 275 -11.82 19.75 -1.77
CA ASN A 275 -13.02 18.99 -2.09
C ASN A 275 -12.85 17.49 -1.84
N SER A 276 -11.67 16.92 -2.15
CA SER A 276 -11.35 15.51 -1.90
C SER A 276 -9.84 15.26 -1.82
N ARG A 277 -9.45 14.21 -1.11
CA ARG A 277 -8.07 13.73 -0.96
C ARG A 277 -7.97 12.29 -1.41
N THR A 278 -7.04 12.00 -2.31
CA THR A 278 -6.77 10.63 -2.79
C THR A 278 -5.29 10.31 -2.72
N TRP A 279 -4.92 9.34 -1.89
CA TRP A 279 -3.55 8.83 -1.79
C TRP A 279 -3.49 7.41 -2.38
N MET A 280 -2.67 7.22 -3.41
CA MET A 280 -2.55 5.96 -4.15
C MET A 280 -1.12 5.43 -4.09
N ILE A 281 -0.95 4.27 -3.48
CA ILE A 281 0.33 3.57 -3.36
C ILE A 281 0.29 2.38 -4.32
N GLY A 282 1.16 2.41 -5.33
CA GLY A 282 1.23 1.42 -6.41
C GLY A 282 1.73 0.05 -5.96
N SER A 283 1.76 -0.89 -6.90
CA SER A 283 2.18 -2.26 -6.62
C SER A 283 3.66 -2.35 -6.30
N GLY A 284 4.01 -3.02 -5.21
CA GLY A 284 5.39 -3.06 -4.70
C GLY A 284 5.96 -1.70 -4.26
N ALA A 285 5.13 -0.64 -4.25
CA ALA A 285 5.54 0.70 -3.87
C ALA A 285 5.60 0.85 -2.34
N THR A 286 6.31 1.87 -1.87
CA THR A 286 6.42 2.14 -0.43
C THR A 286 6.16 3.61 -0.14
N PHE A 287 5.27 3.89 0.81
CA PHE A 287 5.11 5.20 1.42
C PHE A 287 5.21 5.08 2.93
N LEU A 288 6.31 5.59 3.51
CA LEU A 288 6.53 5.61 4.95
C LEU A 288 6.45 7.03 5.48
N ILE A 289 5.65 7.24 6.52
CA ILE A 289 5.64 8.45 7.33
C ILE A 289 6.25 8.11 8.69
N ASN A 290 7.51 8.47 8.87
CA ASN A 290 8.25 8.33 10.10
C ASN A 290 8.11 9.63 10.89
N GLY A 291 7.14 9.68 11.80
CA GLY A 291 6.89 10.82 12.67
C GLY A 291 7.25 10.59 14.14
N THR A 292 7.03 11.64 14.93
CA THR A 292 7.13 11.65 16.40
C THR A 292 5.74 11.95 17.00
N GLN A 293 5.66 12.03 18.33
CA GLN A 293 4.46 12.52 19.03
C GLN A 293 4.08 13.97 18.67
N ASN A 294 4.98 14.75 18.07
CA ASN A 294 4.69 16.14 17.66
C ASN A 294 4.18 16.23 16.22
N THR A 295 4.40 15.18 15.41
CA THR A 295 3.95 15.13 14.02
C THR A 295 2.44 15.04 13.98
N THR A 296 1.78 16.02 13.37
CA THR A 296 0.32 16.08 13.28
C THR A 296 -0.37 15.93 14.64
N SER A 297 0.20 16.47 15.72
CA SER A 297 -0.16 16.18 17.13
C SER A 297 -1.65 16.34 17.51
N THR A 298 -2.42 17.08 16.70
CA THR A 298 -3.87 17.20 16.85
C THR A 298 -4.66 16.34 15.87
N GLN A 299 -4.21 16.29 14.61
CA GLN A 299 -4.84 15.60 13.47
C GLN A 299 -3.96 15.77 12.22
N TRP A 300 -4.08 14.84 11.26
CA TRP A 300 -3.31 14.89 10.01
C TRP A 300 -3.66 16.09 9.12
N PHE A 301 -4.96 16.36 8.99
CA PHE A 301 -5.48 17.40 8.09
C PHE A 301 -6.28 18.43 8.87
N ASP A 302 -6.01 19.73 8.65
CA ASP A 302 -6.83 20.76 9.29
C ASP A 302 -8.21 20.87 8.63
N PHE A 303 -9.21 21.08 9.48
CA PHE A 303 -10.62 21.17 9.11
C PHE A 303 -10.96 22.65 8.90
N ASN A 304 -11.36 23.02 7.68
CA ASN A 304 -11.66 24.39 7.30
C ASN A 304 -12.76 24.96 8.21
N LYS A 305 -12.42 25.91 9.10
CA LYS A 305 -13.38 26.53 10.02
C LYS A 305 -14.12 27.73 9.42
N SER A 306 -13.73 28.28 8.27
CA SER A 306 -14.11 29.67 7.94
C SER A 306 -14.73 29.96 6.57
N LEU A 307 -15.07 28.97 5.74
CA LEU A 307 -15.83 29.26 4.51
C LEU A 307 -17.16 28.50 4.36
N PHE A 308 -17.37 27.39 5.06
CA PHE A 308 -18.62 26.64 5.03
C PHE A 308 -18.89 26.01 6.42
N SER A 309 -20.03 26.37 7.02
CA SER A 309 -20.56 25.97 8.33
C SER A 309 -20.16 24.57 8.83
N SER A 310 -19.70 24.48 10.09
CA SER A 310 -19.79 23.37 11.09
C SER A 310 -19.73 21.88 10.69
N GLU A 311 -19.43 21.52 9.45
CA GLU A 311 -19.44 20.15 8.94
C GLU A 311 -18.31 20.00 7.93
N ASN A 312 -17.12 19.60 8.37
CA ASN A 312 -16.00 19.36 7.44
C ASN A 312 -16.17 18.01 6.72
N LYS A 313 -16.25 18.08 5.38
CA LYS A 313 -16.83 17.09 4.45
C LYS A 313 -15.85 16.50 3.44
N THR A 314 -14.55 16.69 3.59
CA THR A 314 -13.60 16.28 2.53
C THR A 314 -13.40 14.75 2.56
N PRO A 315 -13.84 13.98 1.54
CA PRO A 315 -13.49 12.57 1.38
C PRO A 315 -11.98 12.37 1.47
N LEU A 316 -11.59 11.31 2.17
CA LEU A 316 -10.23 10.77 2.16
C LEU A 316 -10.27 9.34 1.62
N ALA A 317 -9.57 9.10 0.51
CA ALA A 317 -9.36 7.78 -0.07
C ALA A 317 -7.89 7.42 0.04
N ILE A 318 -7.57 6.26 0.63
CA ILE A 318 -6.23 5.68 0.63
C ILE A 318 -6.30 4.32 -0.05
N GLY A 319 -5.61 4.17 -1.17
CA GLY A 319 -5.49 2.91 -1.89
C GLY A 319 -4.06 2.39 -1.83
N VAL A 320 -3.88 1.19 -1.30
CA VAL A 320 -2.61 0.44 -1.35
C VAL A 320 -2.80 -0.72 -2.31
N ALA A 321 -2.09 -0.72 -3.43
CA ALA A 321 -2.17 -1.79 -4.43
C ALA A 321 -1.44 -3.06 -3.97
N ASP A 322 -1.48 -4.11 -4.80
CA ASP A 322 -0.91 -5.42 -4.48
C ASP A 322 0.59 -5.32 -4.13
N GLY A 323 0.98 -5.84 -2.97
CA GLY A 323 2.35 -5.77 -2.44
C GLY A 323 2.85 -4.37 -2.10
N GLY A 324 2.01 -3.34 -2.16
CA GLY A 324 2.36 -1.97 -1.75
C GLY A 324 2.39 -1.81 -0.23
N THR A 325 3.06 -0.78 0.26
CA THR A 325 3.18 -0.49 1.69
C THR A 325 2.83 0.97 1.99
N PHE A 326 1.87 1.18 2.87
CA PHE A 326 1.62 2.43 3.57
C PHE A 326 1.85 2.21 5.07
N ASP A 327 2.78 2.94 5.67
CA ASP A 327 3.07 2.85 7.11
C ASP A 327 3.30 4.25 7.68
N ALA A 328 2.50 4.63 8.66
CA ALA A 328 2.54 5.95 9.27
C ALA A 328 2.65 5.87 10.79
N THR A 329 3.65 6.52 11.35
CA THR A 329 3.77 6.80 12.78
C THR A 329 3.63 8.30 13.01
N THR A 330 2.65 8.72 13.80
CA THR A 330 2.31 10.12 14.03
C THR A 330 1.92 10.37 15.49
N GLY A 331 1.84 11.63 15.89
CA GLY A 331 1.33 12.03 17.19
C GLY A 331 -0.15 12.45 17.19
N GLY A 332 -0.87 12.29 16.09
CA GLY A 332 -2.31 12.53 16.10
C GLY A 332 -3.06 11.67 15.09
N PRO A 333 -4.40 11.72 15.13
CA PRO A 333 -5.28 10.85 14.35
C PRO A 333 -5.17 11.09 12.86
N LEU A 334 -5.24 9.98 12.12
CA LEU A 334 -5.67 9.99 10.73
C LEU A 334 -7.16 10.35 10.69
N ASN A 335 -7.47 11.62 10.39
CA ASN A 335 -8.84 12.11 10.38
C ASN A 335 -9.50 12.00 9.00
N GLY A 336 -10.44 11.06 8.88
CA GLY A 336 -11.36 10.90 7.78
C GLY A 336 -12.56 11.88 7.82
N PRO A 337 -13.48 11.80 6.86
CA PRO A 337 -14.63 12.71 6.79
C PRO A 337 -15.66 12.44 7.89
N THR A 338 -16.40 13.47 8.29
CA THR A 338 -17.40 13.38 9.38
C THR A 338 -18.77 12.79 8.97
N LYS A 339 -19.06 12.66 7.66
CA LYS A 339 -20.32 12.08 7.10
C LYS A 339 -20.09 11.39 5.75
N SER A 340 -21.09 10.60 5.31
CA SER A 340 -21.21 9.68 4.14
C SER A 340 -20.76 10.20 2.77
N SER A 341 -19.51 10.63 2.67
CA SER A 341 -18.88 11.02 1.42
C SER A 341 -18.60 9.79 0.56
N THR A 342 -19.16 9.71 -0.65
CA THR A 342 -19.24 8.50 -1.50
C THR A 342 -17.91 7.89 -1.95
N ARG A 343 -16.79 8.59 -1.73
CA ARG A 343 -15.45 8.16 -2.17
C ARG A 343 -14.46 7.93 -1.02
N ALA A 344 -14.88 8.04 0.23
CA ALA A 344 -13.97 7.89 1.37
C ALA A 344 -13.80 6.43 1.79
N GLY A 345 -12.56 5.95 1.86
CA GLY A 345 -12.25 4.58 2.30
C GLY A 345 -10.76 4.27 2.30
N ILE A 346 -10.42 3.13 2.91
CA ILE A 346 -9.07 2.57 2.91
C ILE A 346 -9.16 1.21 2.19
N ILE A 347 -8.43 1.04 1.11
CA ILE A 347 -8.44 -0.19 0.30
C ILE A 347 -7.02 -0.75 0.28
N VAL A 348 -6.87 -1.99 0.73
CA VAL A 348 -5.57 -2.69 0.77
C VAL A 348 -5.62 -3.90 -0.17
N GLY A 349 -4.76 -3.89 -1.18
CA GLY A 349 -4.59 -4.92 -2.18
C GLY A 349 -3.93 -6.18 -1.62
N LYS A 350 -3.78 -7.20 -2.47
CA LYS A 350 -3.26 -8.51 -2.06
C LYS A 350 -1.82 -8.37 -1.58
N LYS A 351 -1.48 -8.96 -0.44
CA LYS A 351 -0.15 -8.81 0.20
C LYS A 351 0.27 -7.36 0.44
N GLY A 352 -0.65 -6.41 0.36
CA GLY A 352 -0.40 -5.01 0.68
C GLY A 352 -0.36 -4.78 2.19
N THR A 353 0.33 -3.74 2.61
CA THR A 353 0.45 -3.35 4.02
C THR A 353 -0.14 -1.97 4.23
N PHE A 354 -1.01 -1.84 5.22
CA PHE A 354 -1.47 -0.56 5.76
C PHE A 354 -1.24 -0.54 7.26
N SER A 355 -0.47 0.43 7.75
CA SER A 355 -0.16 0.58 9.17
C SER A 355 -0.31 2.03 9.61
N VAL A 356 -0.99 2.26 10.73
CA VAL A 356 -1.07 3.55 11.40
C VAL A 356 -0.77 3.36 12.89
N SER A 357 0.16 4.14 13.41
CA SER A 357 0.54 4.19 14.82
C SER A 357 0.42 5.61 15.35
N ASN A 358 -0.55 5.85 16.23
CA ASN A 358 -0.70 7.13 16.93
C ASN A 358 0.03 7.07 18.28
N LEU A 359 0.97 7.98 18.49
CA LEU A 359 1.82 8.10 19.68
C LEU A 359 1.24 9.03 20.75
N SER A 360 0.15 9.75 20.48
CA SER A 360 -0.41 10.71 21.44
C SER A 360 -1.42 10.09 22.37
N THR A 361 -1.25 10.42 23.66
CA THR A 361 -2.16 10.09 24.76
C THR A 361 -3.30 11.10 24.91
N ASP A 362 -3.22 12.25 24.23
CA ASP A 362 -4.16 13.37 24.39
C ASP A 362 -5.20 13.44 23.25
N SER A 363 -4.88 12.85 22.09
CA SER A 363 -5.78 12.75 20.94
C SER A 363 -6.43 11.36 20.93
N GLY A 364 -7.68 11.28 21.39
CA GLY A 364 -8.33 10.03 21.81
C GLY A 364 -8.59 8.94 20.76
N VAL A 365 -8.07 9.03 19.53
CA VAL A 365 -8.34 8.06 18.45
C VAL A 365 -7.12 7.90 17.51
N ALA A 366 -6.84 6.72 16.97
CA ALA A 366 -5.84 6.54 15.90
C ALA A 366 -6.38 6.85 14.49
N ILE A 367 -7.58 6.35 14.15
CA ILE A 367 -8.26 6.62 12.88
C ILE A 367 -9.65 7.15 13.16
N SER A 368 -9.94 8.39 12.77
CA SER A 368 -11.25 9.00 12.97
C SER A 368 -12.06 9.18 11.69
N GLY A 369 -13.37 9.37 11.83
CA GLY A 369 -14.30 9.70 10.73
C GLY A 369 -14.87 8.50 9.96
N SER A 370 -16.01 8.69 9.30
CA SER A 370 -16.80 7.63 8.66
C SER A 370 -16.43 7.41 7.19
N PHE A 371 -16.03 6.19 6.85
CA PHE A 371 -15.66 5.78 5.49
C PHE A 371 -16.81 5.10 4.77
N SER A 372 -17.43 5.77 3.79
CA SER A 372 -18.55 5.18 3.03
C SER A 372 -18.18 3.96 2.18
N GLN A 373 -16.89 3.82 1.83
CA GLN A 373 -16.34 2.68 1.10
C GLN A 373 -15.71 1.64 2.04
N ASN A 374 -15.88 1.81 3.36
CA ASN A 374 -15.29 0.95 4.39
C ASN A 374 -13.76 0.91 4.35
N ILE A 375 -13.18 0.14 5.28
CA ILE A 375 -11.82 -0.38 5.20
C ILE A 375 -11.93 -1.76 4.55
N ARG A 376 -11.32 -1.96 3.38
CA ARG A 376 -11.44 -3.21 2.61
C ARG A 376 -10.08 -3.85 2.43
N LEU A 377 -9.97 -5.08 2.91
CA LEU A 377 -8.74 -5.87 2.91
C LEU A 377 -8.84 -6.99 1.87
N SER A 378 -7.72 -7.30 1.24
CA SER A 378 -7.60 -8.37 0.24
C SER A 378 -6.74 -9.52 0.77
N ASP A 379 -6.69 -10.61 0.00
CA ASP A 379 -5.94 -11.83 0.35
C ASP A 379 -4.52 -11.50 0.83
N ALA A 380 -4.14 -12.10 1.97
CA ALA A 380 -2.81 -11.96 2.58
C ALA A 380 -2.36 -10.51 2.87
N SER A 381 -3.28 -9.55 2.89
CA SER A 381 -2.95 -8.18 3.30
C SER A 381 -2.57 -8.10 4.79
N HIS A 382 -1.83 -7.06 5.14
CA HIS A 382 -1.48 -6.70 6.50
C HIS A 382 -2.12 -5.35 6.85
N PHE A 383 -2.86 -5.33 7.95
CA PHE A 383 -3.54 -4.12 8.44
C PHE A 383 -3.24 -3.95 9.92
N LEU A 384 -2.70 -2.80 10.30
CA LEU A 384 -2.29 -2.50 11.68
C LEU A 384 -2.75 -1.12 12.09
N VAL A 385 -3.39 -1.04 13.25
CA VAL A 385 -3.75 0.21 13.92
C VAL A 385 -3.31 0.13 15.37
N ARG A 386 -2.58 1.15 15.83
CA ARG A 386 -2.15 1.29 17.22
C ARG A 386 -2.39 2.70 17.72
N SER A 387 -2.75 2.84 18.99
CA SER A 387 -2.92 4.13 19.65
C SER A 387 -2.40 4.05 21.08
N ALA A 388 -1.56 5.00 21.50
CA ALA A 388 -1.09 5.08 22.88
C ALA A 388 -2.19 5.68 23.77
N ASP A 389 -2.74 4.91 24.71
CA ASP A 389 -3.79 5.34 25.66
C ASP A 389 -5.06 5.95 25.01
N ALA A 390 -5.42 5.51 23.80
CA ALA A 390 -6.53 6.07 23.03
C ALA A 390 -7.32 4.99 22.28
N GLU A 391 -8.53 5.32 21.82
CA GLU A 391 -9.33 4.42 20.99
C GLU A 391 -8.65 4.19 19.63
N LEU A 392 -8.91 3.05 19.00
CA LEU A 392 -8.35 2.78 17.67
C LEU A 392 -9.17 3.45 16.57
N PHE A 393 -10.49 3.53 16.76
CA PHE A 393 -11.46 4.04 15.80
C PHE A 393 -12.61 4.76 16.51
N ASP A 394 -13.15 5.83 15.91
CA ASP A 394 -14.34 6.54 16.41
C ASP A 394 -15.53 6.57 15.43
N SER A 395 -15.51 5.69 14.43
CA SER A 395 -16.47 5.71 13.32
C SER A 395 -17.30 4.44 13.21
N ASP A 396 -18.46 4.57 12.55
CA ASP A 396 -19.37 3.46 12.24
C ASP A 396 -19.06 2.80 10.87
N SER A 397 -17.79 2.71 10.51
CA SER A 397 -17.36 2.01 9.29
C SER A 397 -17.25 0.50 9.52
N GLN A 398 -17.02 -0.27 8.45
CA GLN A 398 -16.66 -1.68 8.57
C GLN A 398 -15.21 -1.93 8.13
N ILE A 399 -14.58 -2.92 8.73
CA ILE A 399 -13.39 -3.59 8.23
C ILE A 399 -13.86 -4.87 7.52
N VAL A 400 -13.74 -4.91 6.20
CA VAL A 400 -14.16 -6.03 5.35
C VAL A 400 -12.95 -6.92 5.07
N LEU A 401 -13.03 -8.18 5.48
CA LEU A 401 -11.99 -9.19 5.35
C LEU A 401 -12.17 -9.99 4.04
N PRO A 402 -11.08 -10.50 3.43
CA PRO A 402 -11.17 -11.37 2.25
C PRO A 402 -11.80 -12.72 2.58
N ASP A 403 -12.34 -13.40 1.56
CA ASP A 403 -12.87 -14.76 1.70
C ASP A 403 -11.80 -15.78 2.11
N SER A 404 -10.52 -15.51 1.80
CA SER A 404 -9.38 -16.30 2.27
C SER A 404 -9.14 -16.17 3.79
N GLY A 405 -9.77 -15.18 4.43
CA GLY A 405 -9.59 -14.83 5.83
C GLY A 405 -8.28 -14.14 6.17
N LEU A 406 -8.25 -13.47 7.32
CA LEU A 406 -7.06 -12.88 7.96
C LEU A 406 -7.09 -13.18 9.46
N ALA A 407 -5.94 -13.51 10.02
CA ALA A 407 -5.81 -13.76 11.45
C ALA A 407 -5.69 -12.45 12.23
N GLY A 408 -6.16 -12.48 13.48
CA GLY A 408 -6.13 -11.33 14.37
C GLY A 408 -5.01 -11.41 15.40
N LYS A 409 -4.35 -10.29 15.69
CA LYS A 409 -3.52 -10.10 16.88
C LYS A 409 -3.89 -8.79 17.56
N PHE A 410 -4.29 -8.89 18.84
CA PHE A 410 -4.88 -7.78 19.58
C PHE A 410 -4.22 -7.65 20.95
N SER A 411 -4.13 -6.43 21.47
CA SER A 411 -3.58 -6.16 22.80
C SER A 411 -4.15 -4.88 23.41
N SER A 412 -4.16 -4.83 24.75
CA SER A 412 -4.44 -3.63 25.53
C SER A 412 -3.23 -2.72 25.69
N THR A 413 -2.11 -3.01 25.02
CA THR A 413 -0.88 -2.21 25.06
C THR A 413 -0.39 -1.95 23.64
N PHE A 414 0.02 -0.71 23.39
CA PHE A 414 0.47 -0.19 22.10
C PHE A 414 1.54 -1.05 21.41
N ASP A 415 2.45 -1.67 22.16
CA ASP A 415 3.55 -2.48 21.63
C ASP A 415 3.26 -3.99 21.61
N ALA A 416 2.04 -4.39 22.01
CA ALA A 416 1.67 -5.78 22.24
C ALA A 416 2.59 -6.51 23.23
N SER A 417 3.05 -5.84 24.30
CA SER A 417 3.85 -6.47 25.37
C SER A 417 3.01 -7.24 26.38
N SER A 418 1.74 -6.87 26.59
CA SER A 418 0.86 -7.52 27.57
C SER A 418 -0.54 -7.82 27.01
N ASN A 419 -1.25 -8.77 27.64
CA ASN A 419 -2.62 -9.15 27.28
C ASN A 419 -2.84 -9.48 25.80
N VAL A 420 -1.81 -9.95 25.11
CA VAL A 420 -1.88 -10.27 23.68
C VAL A 420 -2.82 -11.46 23.45
N ARG A 421 -3.70 -11.31 22.48
CA ARG A 421 -4.56 -12.36 21.96
C ARG A 421 -4.31 -12.56 20.49
N THR A 422 -4.35 -13.81 20.06
CA THR A 422 -4.21 -14.20 18.67
C THR A 422 -5.35 -15.12 18.30
N GLU A 423 -6.03 -14.81 17.21
CA GLU A 423 -7.20 -15.54 16.71
C GLU A 423 -6.87 -16.22 15.37
N PRO A 424 -7.60 -17.29 15.02
CA PRO A 424 -7.49 -17.91 13.69
C PRO A 424 -7.86 -16.92 12.58
N ALA A 425 -7.66 -17.29 11.32
CA ALA A 425 -8.07 -16.46 10.19
C ALA A 425 -9.60 -16.41 10.07
N ASN A 426 -10.15 -15.19 10.10
CA ASN A 426 -11.57 -14.91 9.98
C ASN A 426 -11.85 -14.23 8.64
N HIS A 427 -13.03 -14.49 8.05
CA HIS A 427 -13.57 -13.77 6.92
C HIS A 427 -14.86 -13.02 7.32
N GLY A 428 -15.40 -12.20 6.41
CA GLY A 428 -16.59 -11.39 6.67
C GLY A 428 -16.27 -9.95 7.03
N SER A 429 -16.89 -9.40 8.09
CA SER A 429 -16.67 -8.00 8.46
C SER A 429 -16.70 -7.72 9.96
N ILE A 430 -15.96 -6.68 10.37
CA ILE A 430 -15.88 -6.18 11.74
C ILE A 430 -16.36 -4.73 11.75
N SER A 431 -17.21 -4.35 12.71
CA SER A 431 -17.51 -2.93 12.94
C SER A 431 -16.27 -2.20 13.45
N THR A 432 -15.93 -1.02 12.91
CA THR A 432 -14.82 -0.22 13.47
C THR A 432 -15.10 0.29 14.88
N ALA A 433 -16.37 0.35 15.31
CA ALA A 433 -16.71 0.58 16.72
C ALA A 433 -16.36 -0.61 17.65
N LEU A 434 -15.85 -1.72 17.10
CA LEU A 434 -15.38 -2.92 17.81
C LEU A 434 -16.40 -3.52 18.80
N ASN A 435 -17.69 -3.36 18.49
CA ASN A 435 -18.81 -3.79 19.32
C ASN A 435 -19.71 -4.85 18.65
N ASP A 436 -19.53 -5.10 17.35
CA ASP A 436 -20.24 -6.12 16.59
C ASP A 436 -19.27 -6.98 15.76
N PHE A 437 -19.30 -8.29 16.04
CA PHE A 437 -18.49 -9.33 15.41
C PHE A 437 -19.37 -10.43 14.80
N SER A 438 -20.69 -10.22 14.69
CA SER A 438 -21.66 -11.23 14.24
C SER A 438 -21.47 -11.68 12.79
N GLN A 439 -20.79 -10.87 11.99
CA GLN A 439 -20.49 -11.15 10.58
C GLN A 439 -19.13 -11.85 10.39
N LEU A 440 -18.39 -12.14 11.47
CA LEU A 440 -17.14 -12.89 11.40
C LEU A 440 -17.40 -14.39 11.39
N SER A 441 -16.65 -15.10 10.53
CA SER A 441 -16.61 -16.55 10.52
C SER A 441 -15.17 -17.03 10.29
N PRO A 442 -14.62 -17.90 11.16
CA PRO A 442 -15.09 -18.15 12.53
C PRO A 442 -15.25 -16.84 13.33
N GLY A 443 -16.01 -16.85 14.42
CA GLY A 443 -16.10 -15.69 15.31
C GLY A 443 -14.86 -15.56 16.20
N TYR A 444 -14.57 -14.36 16.71
CA TYR A 444 -13.57 -14.21 17.78
C TYR A 444 -14.08 -14.80 19.08
N ASN A 445 -13.24 -15.48 19.86
CA ASN A 445 -13.64 -16.00 21.16
C ASN A 445 -14.03 -14.89 22.17
N SER A 446 -14.68 -15.27 23.28
CA SER A 446 -15.20 -14.34 24.28
C SER A 446 -14.13 -13.44 24.92
N TRP A 447 -12.90 -13.93 25.08
CA TRP A 447 -11.79 -13.16 25.65
C TRP A 447 -11.32 -12.07 24.70
N THR A 448 -11.16 -12.38 23.42
CA THR A 448 -10.78 -11.41 22.40
C THR A 448 -11.88 -10.38 22.18
N ARG A 449 -13.15 -10.81 22.16
CA ARG A 449 -14.28 -9.86 22.15
C ARG A 449 -14.23 -8.92 23.35
N GLY A 450 -14.02 -9.46 24.55
CA GLY A 450 -13.88 -8.65 25.78
C GLY A 450 -12.74 -7.63 25.72
N LEU A 451 -11.58 -8.04 25.19
CA LEU A 451 -10.43 -7.15 24.98
C LEU A 451 -10.75 -6.04 23.97
N LEU A 452 -11.33 -6.39 22.82
CA LEU A 452 -11.64 -5.43 21.76
C LEU A 452 -12.74 -4.43 22.18
N THR A 453 -13.66 -4.83 23.06
CA THR A 453 -14.67 -3.93 23.62
C THR A 453 -14.17 -3.10 24.82
N GLY A 454 -12.97 -3.39 25.34
CA GLY A 454 -12.47 -2.89 26.62
C GLY A 454 -11.41 -1.78 26.54
N VAL A 455 -11.25 -1.13 25.38
CA VAL A 455 -10.18 -0.16 25.01
C VAL A 455 -8.87 -0.86 24.60
N PRO A 456 -8.83 -1.47 23.40
CA PRO A 456 -7.59 -2.00 22.83
C PRO A 456 -6.68 -0.86 22.35
N GLU A 457 -5.37 -1.05 22.47
CA GLU A 457 -4.34 -0.12 21.94
C GLU A 457 -3.63 -0.68 20.71
N TYR A 458 -3.88 -1.94 20.38
CA TYR A 458 -3.24 -2.66 19.29
C TYR A 458 -4.27 -3.54 18.59
N PHE A 459 -4.40 -3.32 17.28
CA PHE A 459 -5.21 -4.14 16.40
C PHE A 459 -4.46 -4.46 15.12
N GLU A 460 -4.25 -5.75 14.88
CA GLU A 460 -3.53 -6.25 13.72
C GLU A 460 -4.32 -7.37 13.06
N LEU A 461 -4.39 -7.31 11.72
CA LEU A 461 -4.89 -8.36 10.86
C LEU A 461 -3.79 -8.73 9.87
N TYR A 462 -3.54 -10.03 9.70
CA TYR A 462 -2.41 -10.51 8.92
C TYR A 462 -2.64 -11.91 8.33
N GLU A 463 -1.81 -12.29 7.35
CA GLU A 463 -1.75 -13.66 6.85
C GLU A 463 -1.14 -14.58 7.92
N ALA A 464 -1.95 -15.43 8.55
CA ALA A 464 -1.44 -16.47 9.43
C ALA A 464 -0.97 -17.69 8.63
N PRO A 465 0.10 -18.36 9.09
CA PRO A 465 0.42 -19.69 8.60
C PRO A 465 -0.78 -20.62 8.84
N THR A 466 -1.04 -21.49 7.86
CA THR A 466 -2.09 -22.50 7.99
C THR A 466 -1.67 -23.54 9.02
N VAL A 467 -2.44 -23.63 10.11
CA VAL A 467 -2.32 -24.62 11.17
C VAL A 467 -3.48 -25.60 11.01
N LEU A 468 -3.14 -26.88 10.93
CA LEU A 468 -4.13 -27.96 10.81
C LEU A 468 -4.06 -28.87 12.03
N LYS A 469 -5.22 -29.22 12.54
CA LYS A 469 -5.41 -30.23 13.58
C LYS A 469 -6.34 -31.30 13.05
N PHE A 470 -5.91 -32.54 13.19
CA PHE A 470 -6.66 -33.70 12.73
C PHE A 470 -7.26 -34.45 13.91
N THR A 471 -8.52 -34.83 13.77
CA THR A 471 -9.21 -35.68 14.74
C THR A 471 -10.04 -36.72 13.99
N GLY A 472 -10.01 -37.98 14.41
CA GLY A 472 -10.69 -39.09 13.73
C GLY A 472 -9.73 -40.24 13.39
N ASN A 473 -10.22 -41.19 12.58
CA ASN A 473 -9.43 -42.33 12.11
C ASN A 473 -9.53 -42.48 10.58
N LEU A 474 -8.38 -42.66 9.92
CA LEU A 474 -8.26 -42.97 8.48
C LEU A 474 -8.16 -44.48 8.20
N ASP A 475 -8.00 -45.31 9.23
CA ASP A 475 -7.81 -46.76 9.10
C ASP A 475 -9.01 -47.43 8.43
N ARG A 476 -8.71 -48.25 7.43
CA ARG A 476 -9.70 -49.02 6.67
C ARG A 476 -9.51 -50.50 6.87
N LEU A 477 -10.56 -51.20 7.31
CA LEU A 477 -10.62 -52.66 7.25
C LEU A 477 -11.58 -53.09 6.14
N TYR A 478 -11.02 -53.68 5.10
CA TYR A 478 -11.76 -54.28 4.00
C TYR A 478 -11.94 -55.78 4.25
N LYS A 479 -13.18 -56.24 4.42
CA LYS A 479 -13.51 -57.66 4.55
C LYS A 479 -14.16 -58.16 3.27
N LEU A 480 -13.56 -59.19 2.69
CA LEU A 480 -14.06 -59.88 1.52
C LEU A 480 -14.42 -61.31 1.89
N THR A 481 -15.56 -61.78 1.41
CA THR A 481 -15.93 -63.19 1.42
C THR A 481 -15.75 -63.78 0.03
N SER A 482 -15.80 -65.11 -0.07
CA SER A 482 -15.67 -65.80 -1.36
C SER A 482 -16.74 -65.40 -2.38
N SER A 483 -17.91 -64.91 -1.94
CA SER A 483 -18.96 -64.40 -2.83
C SER A 483 -18.65 -63.05 -3.46
N ASP A 484 -17.71 -62.28 -2.87
CA ASP A 484 -17.35 -60.93 -3.32
C ASP A 484 -16.21 -60.95 -4.34
N LEU A 485 -15.57 -62.11 -4.53
CA LEU A 485 -14.44 -62.28 -5.46
C LEU A 485 -14.93 -62.35 -6.92
N PRO A 486 -14.11 -61.91 -7.89
CA PRO A 486 -14.45 -62.05 -9.31
C PRO A 486 -14.56 -63.53 -9.67
N LYS A 487 -15.60 -63.89 -10.44
CA LYS A 487 -15.87 -65.29 -10.81
C LYS A 487 -15.19 -65.70 -12.11
N ASN A 488 -14.84 -64.75 -12.96
CA ASN A 488 -14.08 -65.00 -14.19
C ASN A 488 -12.71 -64.30 -14.17
N ALA A 489 -11.79 -64.84 -14.97
CA ALA A 489 -10.44 -64.30 -15.08
C ALA A 489 -10.52 -62.89 -15.66
N ASN A 490 -9.76 -61.96 -15.07
CA ASN A 490 -9.70 -60.56 -15.47
C ASN A 490 -10.95 -59.72 -15.16
N GLU A 491 -11.91 -60.23 -14.39
CA GLU A 491 -12.99 -59.41 -13.86
C GLU A 491 -12.52 -58.62 -12.62
N THR A 492 -13.05 -57.41 -12.48
CA THR A 492 -12.96 -56.62 -11.25
C THR A 492 -14.09 -57.01 -10.31
N THR A 493 -13.83 -56.97 -9.01
CA THR A 493 -14.88 -57.07 -7.98
C THR A 493 -15.89 -55.95 -8.15
N GLY A 494 -17.06 -56.12 -7.51
CA GLY A 494 -17.84 -54.95 -7.13
C GLY A 494 -17.02 -54.00 -6.23
N LEU A 495 -17.53 -52.79 -6.03
CA LEU A 495 -16.91 -51.85 -5.12
C LEU A 495 -16.78 -52.45 -3.72
N ILE A 496 -15.55 -52.53 -3.23
CA ILE A 496 -15.28 -52.95 -1.86
C ILE A 496 -15.45 -51.69 -1.01
N SER A 497 -16.71 -51.39 -0.66
CA SER A 497 -17.03 -50.23 0.15
C SER A 497 -16.38 -50.37 1.52
N GLY A 498 -15.63 -49.35 1.95
CA GLY A 498 -15.24 -49.22 3.36
C GLY A 498 -16.48 -49.14 4.26
N GLN A 499 -16.29 -49.21 5.59
CA GLN A 499 -17.42 -49.06 6.51
C GLN A 499 -18.13 -47.71 6.30
N ALA A 500 -19.47 -47.69 6.41
CA ALA A 500 -20.33 -46.58 5.97
C ALA A 500 -20.17 -45.23 6.73
N ASN A 501 -19.31 -45.14 7.74
CA ASN A 501 -19.15 -43.95 8.60
C ASN A 501 -17.68 -43.52 8.73
N MET A 502 -16.92 -43.65 7.64
CA MET A 502 -15.52 -43.22 7.61
C MET A 502 -15.42 -41.71 7.46
N GLY A 503 -15.26 -41.05 8.60
CA GLY A 503 -15.12 -39.61 8.73
C GLY A 503 -13.85 -39.22 9.47
N PHE A 504 -13.17 -38.18 9.02
CA PHE A 504 -12.21 -37.46 9.86
C PHE A 504 -12.48 -35.97 9.77
N ASN A 505 -12.08 -35.25 10.81
CA ASN A 505 -12.25 -33.81 10.89
C ASN A 505 -10.89 -33.14 10.80
N ILE A 506 -10.80 -32.17 9.90
CA ILE A 506 -9.68 -31.22 9.84
C ILE A 506 -10.18 -29.94 10.51
N ASN A 507 -9.56 -29.53 11.60
CA ASN A 507 -9.73 -28.19 12.13
C ASN A 507 -8.57 -27.33 11.60
N SER A 508 -8.91 -26.20 10.99
CA SER A 508 -7.97 -25.29 10.35
C SER A 508 -8.20 -23.87 10.83
N ASN A 509 -7.12 -23.16 11.13
CA ASN A 509 -7.19 -21.71 11.33
C ASN A 509 -7.35 -20.94 10.01
N ASN A 510 -7.32 -21.61 8.85
CA ASN A 510 -7.54 -21.04 7.52
C ASN A 510 -8.91 -21.50 6.97
N PRO A 511 -9.76 -20.61 6.44
CA PRO A 511 -11.06 -20.96 5.85
C PRO A 511 -10.99 -21.68 4.51
N ASN A 512 -9.81 -21.81 3.88
CA ASN A 512 -9.58 -22.58 2.66
C ASN A 512 -8.17 -23.21 2.65
N PRO A 513 -7.85 -24.17 3.53
CA PRO A 513 -6.55 -24.81 3.56
C PRO A 513 -6.41 -25.72 2.34
N ALA A 514 -5.26 -25.72 1.68
CA ALA A 514 -4.94 -26.70 0.64
C ALA A 514 -4.51 -28.02 1.31
N VAL A 515 -5.46 -28.96 1.46
CA VAL A 515 -5.25 -30.27 2.09
C VAL A 515 -5.68 -31.38 1.15
N HIS A 516 -4.83 -32.38 1.01
CA HIS A 516 -5.07 -33.54 0.17
C HIS A 516 -4.89 -34.83 0.97
N VAL A 517 -5.74 -35.84 0.71
CA VAL A 517 -5.49 -37.21 1.15
C VAL A 517 -4.98 -38.02 -0.04
N MET A 518 -3.81 -38.60 0.16
CA MET A 518 -3.10 -39.45 -0.79
C MET A 518 -3.25 -40.91 -0.39
N LEU A 519 -3.34 -41.78 -1.39
CA LEU A 519 -3.35 -43.23 -1.25
C LEU A 519 -2.18 -43.83 -2.03
N SER A 520 -1.43 -44.72 -1.40
CA SER A 520 -0.48 -45.61 -2.09
C SER A 520 -0.53 -47.03 -1.51
N MET A 521 0.01 -47.99 -2.26
CA MET A 521 0.11 -49.38 -1.84
C MET A 521 1.57 -49.69 -1.50
N SER A 522 1.87 -49.76 -0.20
CA SER A 522 3.21 -50.03 0.32
C SER A 522 3.60 -51.51 0.19
N LYS A 523 2.62 -52.41 0.15
CA LYS A 523 2.86 -53.86 0.08
C LYS A 523 1.74 -54.58 -0.65
N ASN A 524 2.11 -55.51 -1.53
CA ASN A 524 1.17 -56.45 -2.15
C ASN A 524 1.75 -57.87 -2.05
N ASN A 525 1.20 -58.69 -1.15
CA ASN A 525 1.65 -60.06 -0.91
C ASN A 525 1.26 -61.02 -2.04
N GLN A 526 0.41 -60.58 -2.97
CA GLN A 526 -0.17 -61.38 -4.06
C GLN A 526 -0.04 -60.65 -5.41
N ASN A 527 1.05 -59.90 -5.62
CA ASN A 527 1.25 -59.02 -6.79
C ASN A 527 1.10 -59.69 -8.17
N ASN A 528 1.36 -61.00 -8.27
CA ASN A 528 1.22 -61.79 -9.50
C ASN A 528 -0.21 -62.34 -9.72
N ILE A 529 -1.09 -62.19 -8.73
CA ILE A 529 -2.43 -62.79 -8.69
C ILE A 529 -3.52 -61.72 -8.54
N VAL A 530 -3.24 -60.66 -7.78
CA VAL A 530 -4.20 -59.62 -7.39
C VAL A 530 -3.67 -58.23 -7.73
N SER A 531 -4.49 -57.45 -8.44
CA SER A 531 -4.27 -56.03 -8.69
C SER A 531 -5.37 -55.19 -8.04
N TYR A 532 -5.01 -54.01 -7.57
CA TYR A 532 -5.91 -53.11 -6.85
C TYR A 532 -6.11 -51.81 -7.63
N PHE A 533 -7.33 -51.28 -7.57
CA PHE A 533 -7.71 -50.03 -8.22
C PHE A 533 -8.54 -49.20 -7.24
N TRP A 534 -8.57 -47.89 -7.44
CA TRP A 534 -9.40 -46.96 -6.70
C TRP A 534 -10.49 -46.43 -7.61
N GLN A 535 -11.74 -46.53 -7.16
CA GLN A 535 -12.88 -45.91 -7.82
C GLN A 535 -13.21 -44.58 -7.13
N LYS A 536 -13.24 -43.49 -7.89
CA LYS A 536 -13.70 -42.17 -7.43
C LYS A 536 -15.21 -42.03 -7.54
N LYS A 537 -15.76 -40.95 -6.95
CA LYS A 537 -17.19 -40.63 -6.95
C LYS A 537 -17.82 -40.59 -8.34
N ASP A 538 -17.05 -40.11 -9.32
CA ASP A 538 -17.46 -39.97 -10.71
C ASP A 538 -17.42 -41.31 -11.49
N GLY A 539 -17.03 -42.39 -10.82
CA GLY A 539 -16.90 -43.73 -11.41
C GLY A 539 -15.57 -43.95 -12.13
N SER A 540 -14.66 -42.97 -12.15
CA SER A 540 -13.32 -43.16 -12.72
C SER A 540 -12.52 -44.14 -11.87
N VAL A 541 -11.77 -45.01 -12.53
CA VAL A 541 -10.99 -46.09 -11.91
C VAL A 541 -9.51 -45.91 -12.23
N THR A 542 -8.67 -45.83 -11.20
CA THR A 542 -7.22 -45.70 -11.33
C THR A 542 -6.49 -46.86 -10.65
N PRO A 543 -5.42 -47.43 -11.24
CA PRO A 543 -4.61 -48.44 -10.56
C PRO A 543 -4.00 -47.90 -9.27
N VAL A 544 -4.09 -48.66 -8.18
CA VAL A 544 -3.39 -48.35 -6.93
C VAL A 544 -2.03 -49.03 -6.97
N THR A 545 -0.97 -48.23 -6.93
CA THR A 545 0.42 -48.68 -7.02
C THR A 545 1.22 -48.13 -5.85
N GLY A 546 2.54 -48.29 -5.85
CA GLY A 546 3.43 -47.64 -4.87
C GLY A 546 3.59 -46.12 -5.07
N VAL A 547 2.86 -45.50 -6.00
CA VAL A 547 2.86 -44.06 -6.24
C VAL A 547 1.62 -43.45 -5.59
N ASP A 548 1.82 -42.35 -4.86
CA ASP A 548 0.75 -41.59 -4.23
C ASP A 548 -0.24 -41.04 -5.27
N GLN A 549 -1.54 -41.27 -5.04
CA GLN A 549 -2.62 -40.68 -5.81
C GLN A 549 -3.61 -39.95 -4.89
N THR A 550 -4.07 -38.78 -5.31
CA THR A 550 -5.05 -38.00 -4.56
C THR A 550 -6.42 -38.65 -4.61
N ILE A 551 -6.97 -38.98 -3.45
CA ILE A 551 -8.30 -39.57 -3.29
C ILE A 551 -9.31 -38.61 -2.66
N TRP A 552 -8.85 -37.52 -2.05
CA TRP A 552 -9.71 -36.44 -1.54
C TRP A 552 -8.96 -35.09 -1.52
N THR A 553 -9.70 -34.00 -1.66
CA THR A 553 -9.20 -32.61 -1.56
C THR A 553 -10.17 -31.75 -0.76
N SER A 554 -9.64 -30.82 0.03
CA SER A 554 -10.43 -29.79 0.73
C SER A 554 -11.03 -28.75 -0.21
N ASP A 555 -10.52 -28.63 -1.45
CA ASP A 555 -11.03 -27.70 -2.44
C ASP A 555 -12.52 -27.94 -2.74
N GLY A 556 -13.31 -26.86 -2.65
CA GLY A 556 -14.76 -26.87 -2.85
C GLY A 556 -15.58 -27.59 -1.77
N GLN A 557 -14.98 -28.00 -0.64
CA GLN A 557 -15.70 -28.67 0.45
C GLN A 557 -16.41 -27.66 1.36
N SER A 558 -17.58 -28.05 1.89
CA SER A 558 -18.31 -27.25 2.88
C SER A 558 -17.69 -27.40 4.27
N THR A 559 -17.67 -26.32 5.03
CA THR A 559 -17.12 -26.27 6.40
C THR A 559 -18.17 -25.86 7.41
N THR A 560 -17.95 -26.24 8.67
CA THR A 560 -18.58 -25.61 9.82
C THR A 560 -17.54 -24.78 10.57
N SER A 561 -17.88 -23.57 10.99
CA SER A 561 -16.95 -22.69 11.71
C SER A 561 -17.37 -22.57 13.17
N ASP A 562 -16.38 -22.58 14.06
CA ASP A 562 -16.53 -22.33 15.49
C ASP A 562 -15.49 -21.29 15.96
N ASP A 563 -15.56 -20.80 17.19
CA ASP A 563 -14.57 -19.82 17.71
C ASP A 563 -13.10 -20.30 17.66
N SER A 564 -12.84 -21.59 17.40
CA SER A 564 -11.51 -22.19 17.31
C SER A 564 -10.97 -22.34 15.88
N GLY A 565 -11.81 -22.20 14.86
CA GLY A 565 -11.41 -22.36 13.47
C GLY A 565 -12.51 -22.89 12.55
N ASN A 566 -12.08 -23.40 11.40
CA ASN A 566 -12.93 -24.04 10.40
C ASN A 566 -12.76 -25.56 10.47
N ASN A 567 -13.87 -26.27 10.65
CA ASN A 567 -13.93 -27.72 10.66
C ASN A 567 -14.39 -28.23 9.28
N TYR A 568 -13.54 -29.05 8.66
CA TYR A 568 -13.83 -29.79 7.43
C TYR A 568 -14.18 -31.20 7.83
N ASN A 569 -15.43 -31.59 7.56
CA ASN A 569 -15.86 -32.97 7.73
C ASN A 569 -15.53 -33.72 6.45
N VAL A 570 -14.71 -34.75 6.56
CA VAL A 570 -14.29 -35.55 5.42
C VAL A 570 -14.98 -36.89 5.45
N ASP A 571 -16.06 -37.00 4.68
CA ASP A 571 -16.86 -38.23 4.58
C ASP A 571 -16.59 -38.94 3.24
N TYR A 572 -15.96 -40.11 3.32
CA TYR A 572 -15.82 -40.96 2.14
C TYR A 572 -17.16 -41.62 1.81
N GLN A 573 -17.63 -41.38 0.60
CA GLN A 573 -18.95 -41.86 0.18
C GLN A 573 -18.92 -43.38 -0.04
N PRO A 574 -20.04 -44.10 0.18
CA PRO A 574 -20.10 -45.55 -0.02
C PRO A 574 -19.77 -46.03 -1.44
N ASN A 575 -19.82 -45.12 -2.44
CA ASN A 575 -19.49 -45.39 -3.84
C ASN A 575 -18.04 -45.06 -4.23
N GLU A 576 -17.18 -44.73 -3.26
CA GLU A 576 -15.73 -44.51 -3.40
C GLU A 576 -14.95 -45.60 -2.66
N GLY A 577 -13.90 -46.14 -3.26
CA GLY A 577 -13.11 -47.18 -2.59
C GLY A 577 -12.31 -48.10 -3.48
N LEU A 578 -11.93 -49.25 -2.94
CA LEU A 578 -11.06 -50.21 -3.62
C LEU A 578 -11.87 -51.13 -4.54
N LEU A 579 -11.28 -51.41 -5.70
CA LEU A 579 -11.64 -52.52 -6.58
C LEU A 579 -10.46 -53.48 -6.63
N MET A 580 -10.77 -54.75 -6.82
CA MET A 580 -9.76 -55.80 -6.92
C MET A 580 -9.97 -56.59 -8.22
N LYS A 581 -8.88 -56.92 -8.91
CA LYS A 581 -8.87 -57.79 -10.09
C LYS A 581 -7.99 -59.00 -9.82
N THR A 582 -8.44 -60.18 -10.22
CA THR A 582 -7.74 -61.45 -9.92
C THR A 582 -7.56 -62.32 -11.16
N THR A 583 -6.58 -63.23 -11.14
CA THR A 583 -6.24 -64.15 -12.24
C THR A 583 -6.85 -65.56 -12.08
N ASN A 584 -7.95 -65.71 -11.34
CA ASN A 584 -8.60 -66.99 -10.96
C ASN A 584 -7.79 -67.94 -10.06
N ALA A 585 -6.65 -67.50 -9.51
CA ALA A 585 -5.74 -68.36 -8.75
C ALA A 585 -5.87 -68.27 -7.21
N LEU A 586 -6.82 -67.51 -6.68
CA LEU A 586 -7.03 -67.38 -5.22
C LEU A 586 -7.69 -68.65 -4.67
N LYS A 587 -6.98 -69.34 -3.76
CA LYS A 587 -7.52 -70.49 -3.01
C LYS A 587 -8.28 -69.99 -1.78
N ALA A 588 -9.20 -70.79 -1.24
CA ALA A 588 -9.90 -70.45 0.00
C ALA A 588 -8.93 -70.51 1.20
N GLY A 589 -8.91 -69.45 2.03
CA GLY A 589 -8.03 -69.34 3.20
C GLY A 589 -7.99 -67.91 3.76
N ASN A 590 -7.28 -67.73 4.88
CA ASN A 590 -7.00 -66.40 5.45
C ASN A 590 -5.70 -65.86 4.87
N TYR A 591 -5.77 -64.76 4.12
CA TYR A 591 -4.61 -64.12 3.49
C TYR A 591 -4.56 -62.63 3.82
N GLU A 592 -3.37 -62.11 4.08
CA GLU A 592 -3.09 -60.67 4.05
C GLU A 592 -2.82 -60.28 2.58
N GLY A 593 -3.74 -59.56 1.93
CA GLY A 593 -3.63 -59.25 0.49
C GLY A 593 -2.62 -58.14 0.19
N ALA A 594 -2.90 -56.93 0.66
CA ALA A 594 -2.06 -55.75 0.47
C ALA A 594 -2.18 -54.79 1.66
N THR A 595 -1.18 -53.93 1.81
CA THR A 595 -1.16 -52.81 2.75
C THR A 595 -1.26 -51.51 1.94
N PHE A 596 -2.16 -50.63 2.39
CA PHE A 596 -2.40 -49.33 1.79
C PHE A 596 -2.06 -48.24 2.80
N ASP A 597 -1.28 -47.27 2.36
CA ASP A 597 -0.88 -46.14 3.17
C ASP A 597 -1.73 -44.93 2.77
N TYR A 598 -2.29 -44.26 3.77
CA TYR A 598 -3.03 -43.02 3.62
C TYR A 598 -2.18 -41.89 4.17
N THR A 599 -1.76 -40.97 3.30
CA THR A 599 -0.94 -39.83 3.70
C THR A 599 -1.73 -38.55 3.51
N MET A 600 -1.70 -37.67 4.50
CA MET A 600 -2.26 -36.33 4.35
C MET A 600 -1.14 -35.34 4.06
N VAL A 601 -1.33 -34.51 3.05
CA VAL A 601 -0.35 -33.50 2.64
C VAL A 601 -0.99 -32.12 2.60
N THR A 602 -0.16 -31.11 2.87
CA THR A 602 -0.54 -29.69 2.82
C THR A 602 0.22 -28.99 1.72
N GLY A 603 -0.45 -28.05 1.04
CA GLY A 603 0.11 -27.27 -0.06
C GLY A 603 -0.35 -27.73 -1.45
N PRO A 604 0.06 -27.00 -2.50
CA PRO A 604 -0.32 -27.26 -3.89
C PRO A 604 0.34 -28.49 -4.52
#